data_AF-A0AAD8GSE0-F1
#
_entry.id   AF-A0AAD8GSE0-F1
#
_cell.length_a   1.000
_cell.length_b   1.000
_cell.length_c   1.000
_cell.angle_alpha   90.00
_cell.angle_beta   90.00
_cell.angle_gamma   90.00
#
_symmetry.space_group_name_H-M   'P 1'
#
loop_
_entity.id
_entity.type
_entity.pdbx_description
1 polymer ?
#
loop_
_entity_poly.entity_id
_entity_poly.type
_entity_poly.pdbx_seq_one_letter_code
_entity_poly.pdbx_strand_id
1 'polypeptide(L)'
;MSQSSSSANKNGCSSALHRACLELQGAASNIVKLIDQEKNGSEAAGKEHNEYQDSIINALTVENFKLKEENGTAKSLLISNLPEYFGDEFGIEIKLIGEIDIAPFISIFTRRQSAKLSNESMITKATETCTHWQEKIKDSAWSPFKKVTIDGISKEIVDDNDVELKKLRKEMGFSVFMAVKIALEEINKHNPSGRYPVAKLWHVKENREAKLDEIMQGMLKKTTRKRKAGDDSTGQRPPHTK
;
A
#
# COMPACT_ATOMS: atom_id res chain seq x y z
N MET A 1 -18.64 -30.47 -42.37
CA MET A 1 -17.67 -30.66 -41.26
C MET A 1 -17.46 -29.31 -40.59
N SER A 2 -17.86 -29.27 -39.33
CA SER A 2 -17.44 -28.44 -38.20
C SER A 2 -16.38 -27.35 -38.47
N GLN A 3 -16.63 -26.12 -38.05
CA GLN A 3 -16.41 -25.70 -36.65
C GLN A 3 -17.12 -24.37 -36.36
N SER A 4 -17.90 -24.41 -35.28
CA SER A 4 -18.68 -23.30 -34.75
C SER A 4 -17.81 -22.37 -33.92
N SER A 5 -18.01 -21.08 -34.16
CA SER A 5 -17.43 -19.90 -33.52
C SER A 5 -17.69 -19.82 -32.00
N SER A 6 -16.62 -19.74 -31.20
CA SER A 6 -16.68 -19.49 -29.75
C SER A 6 -16.49 -17.99 -29.45
N SER A 7 -17.62 -17.26 -29.43
CA SER A 7 -17.73 -15.86 -29.01
C SER A 7 -18.37 -15.72 -27.63
N ALA A 8 -17.96 -16.55 -26.67
CA ALA A 8 -18.56 -16.55 -25.33
C ALA A 8 -17.49 -16.68 -24.25
N ASN A 9 -16.87 -15.56 -23.82
CA ASN A 9 -16.16 -15.60 -22.53
C ASN A 9 -15.90 -14.27 -21.80
N LYS A 10 -16.35 -13.11 -22.30
CA LYS A 10 -16.04 -11.81 -21.66
C LYS A 10 -17.07 -11.36 -20.61
N ASN A 11 -18.33 -11.79 -20.73
CA ASN A 11 -19.38 -11.50 -19.74
C ASN A 11 -19.36 -12.47 -18.55
N GLY A 12 -18.78 -13.66 -18.73
CA GLY A 12 -18.71 -14.70 -17.70
C GLY A 12 -17.81 -14.33 -16.52
N CYS A 13 -16.66 -13.70 -16.79
CA CYS A 13 -15.68 -13.37 -15.74
C CYS A 13 -16.18 -12.25 -14.79
N SER A 14 -16.81 -11.20 -15.33
CA SER A 14 -17.42 -10.14 -14.51
C SER A 14 -18.64 -10.65 -13.73
N SER A 15 -19.43 -11.56 -14.31
CA SER A 15 -20.56 -12.18 -13.60
C SER A 15 -20.11 -13.17 -12.53
N ALA A 16 -19.01 -13.89 -12.76
CA ALA A 16 -18.44 -14.82 -11.80
C ALA A 16 -17.88 -14.07 -10.60
N LEU A 17 -17.18 -12.96 -10.84
CA LEU A 17 -16.62 -12.12 -9.78
C LEU A 17 -17.73 -11.46 -8.95
N HIS A 18 -18.78 -10.95 -9.61
CA HIS A 18 -19.96 -10.43 -8.91
C HIS A 18 -20.69 -11.50 -8.09
N ARG A 19 -20.84 -12.72 -8.63
CA ARG A 19 -21.47 -13.85 -7.95
C ARG A 19 -20.65 -14.29 -6.73
N ALA A 20 -19.32 -14.37 -6.86
CA ALA A 20 -18.43 -14.66 -5.74
C ALA A 20 -18.52 -13.60 -4.62
N CYS A 21 -18.62 -12.31 -4.97
CA CYS A 21 -18.82 -11.24 -3.97
C CYS A 21 -20.15 -11.39 -3.23
N LEU A 22 -21.24 -11.73 -3.93
CA LEU A 22 -22.55 -11.96 -3.32
C LEU A 22 -22.54 -13.19 -2.41
N GLU A 23 -21.86 -14.27 -2.80
CA GLU A 23 -21.70 -15.48 -1.99
C GLU A 23 -20.92 -15.20 -0.71
N LEU A 24 -19.82 -14.45 -0.79
CA LEU A 24 -19.05 -14.02 0.38
C LEU A 24 -19.87 -13.12 1.32
N GLN A 25 -20.66 -12.19 0.78
CA GLN A 25 -21.53 -11.33 1.58
C GLN A 25 -22.64 -12.12 2.27
N GLY A 26 -23.19 -13.13 1.60
CA GLY A 26 -24.15 -14.07 2.16
C GLY A 26 -23.54 -14.90 3.29
N ALA A 27 -22.34 -15.45 3.08
CA ALA A 27 -21.59 -16.19 4.09
C ALA A 27 -21.29 -15.34 5.33
N ALA A 28 -20.83 -14.10 5.15
CA ALA A 28 -20.57 -13.17 6.25
C ALA A 28 -21.84 -12.85 7.05
N SER A 29 -22.97 -12.62 6.36
CA SER A 29 -24.26 -12.34 7.02
C SER A 29 -24.76 -13.53 7.83
N ASN A 30 -24.53 -14.76 7.36
CA ASN A 30 -24.90 -15.98 8.09
C ASN A 30 -24.03 -16.19 9.33
N ILE A 31 -22.72 -15.92 9.23
CA ILE A 31 -21.80 -15.99 10.38
C ILE A 31 -22.25 -15.02 11.49
N VAL A 32 -22.60 -13.77 11.15
CA VAL A 32 -23.09 -12.79 12.13
C VAL A 32 -24.36 -13.28 12.82
N LYS A 33 -25.32 -13.84 12.07
CA LYS A 33 -26.54 -14.42 12.65
C LYS A 33 -26.26 -15.59 13.60
N LEU A 34 -25.31 -16.46 13.26
CA LEU A 34 -24.91 -17.57 14.12
C LEU A 34 -24.25 -17.06 15.41
N ILE A 35 -23.40 -16.02 15.33
CA ILE A 35 -22.80 -15.37 16.50
C ILE A 35 -23.89 -14.78 17.41
N ASP A 36 -24.92 -14.14 16.84
CA ASP A 36 -26.03 -13.58 17.61
C ASP A 36 -26.93 -14.66 18.23
N GLN A 37 -27.13 -15.79 17.54
CA GLN A 37 -27.86 -16.93 18.06
C GLN A 37 -27.13 -17.61 19.22
N GLU A 38 -25.80 -17.76 19.14
CA GLU A 38 -24.99 -18.30 20.24
C GLU A 38 -24.93 -17.35 21.44
N LYS A 39 -24.84 -16.03 21.20
CA LYS A 39 -24.91 -15.02 22.29
C LYS A 39 -26.20 -15.08 23.09
N ASN A 40 -27.30 -15.47 22.46
CA ASN A 40 -28.63 -15.53 23.09
C ASN A 40 -28.96 -16.91 23.67
N GLY A 41 -28.04 -17.90 23.59
CA GLY A 41 -28.30 -19.30 23.93
C GLY A 41 -27.64 -19.83 25.22
N SER A 42 -26.84 -19.04 25.95
CA SER A 42 -26.04 -19.57 27.07
C SER A 42 -26.57 -19.21 28.47
N GLU A 43 -27.63 -19.91 28.89
CA GLU A 43 -27.90 -20.16 30.32
C GLU A 43 -28.24 -21.65 30.54
N ALA A 44 -27.24 -22.54 30.33
CA ALA A 44 -27.06 -23.83 31.04
C ALA A 44 -26.04 -24.74 30.30
N ALA A 45 -24.80 -24.88 30.83
CA ALA A 45 -23.83 -26.00 30.71
C ALA A 45 -22.37 -25.51 30.53
N GLY A 46 -21.69 -25.19 31.64
CA GLY A 46 -20.45 -24.40 31.67
C GLY A 46 -19.10 -25.13 31.52
N LYS A 47 -18.93 -26.14 30.63
CA LYS A 47 -17.58 -26.64 30.25
C LYS A 47 -17.45 -27.06 28.77
N GLU A 48 -18.33 -27.92 28.27
CA GLU A 48 -18.28 -28.38 26.87
C GLU A 48 -18.64 -27.28 25.86
N HIS A 49 -19.55 -26.36 26.24
CA HIS A 49 -19.88 -25.17 25.45
C HIS A 49 -18.66 -24.27 25.23
N ASN A 50 -17.77 -24.17 26.22
CA ASN A 50 -16.57 -23.36 26.15
C ASN A 50 -15.51 -23.98 25.21
N GLU A 51 -15.33 -25.31 25.27
CA GLU A 51 -14.40 -26.02 24.36
C GLU A 51 -14.85 -25.97 22.89
N TYR A 52 -16.17 -26.05 22.64
CA TYR A 52 -16.73 -25.89 21.29
C TYR A 52 -16.54 -24.47 20.75
N GLN A 53 -16.79 -23.45 21.59
CA GLN A 53 -16.56 -22.06 21.23
C GLN A 53 -15.08 -21.77 20.96
N ASP A 54 -14.19 -22.29 21.80
CA ASP A 54 -12.74 -22.19 21.62
C ASP A 54 -12.30 -22.85 20.30
N SER A 55 -12.88 -24.00 19.95
CA SER A 55 -12.63 -24.71 18.69
C SER A 55 -13.03 -23.85 17.47
N ILE A 56 -14.21 -23.23 17.50
CA ILE A 56 -14.68 -22.33 16.43
C ILE A 56 -13.78 -21.09 16.33
N ILE A 57 -13.46 -20.45 17.46
CA ILE A 57 -12.59 -19.27 17.50
C ILE A 57 -11.22 -19.60 16.91
N ASN A 58 -10.65 -20.75 17.27
CA ASN A 58 -9.37 -21.20 16.73
C ASN A 58 -9.45 -21.45 15.22
N ALA A 59 -10.48 -22.13 14.73
CA ALA A 59 -10.68 -22.37 13.31
C ALA A 59 -10.82 -21.08 12.51
N LEU A 60 -11.64 -20.13 13.00
CA LEU A 60 -11.80 -18.80 12.40
C LEU A 60 -10.50 -18.01 12.43
N THR A 61 -9.73 -18.10 13.51
CA THR A 61 -8.43 -17.43 13.63
C THR A 61 -7.45 -17.93 12.57
N VAL A 62 -7.32 -19.25 12.43
CA VAL A 62 -6.47 -19.88 11.41
C VAL A 62 -6.89 -19.45 10.00
N GLU A 63 -8.18 -19.46 9.69
CA GLU A 63 -8.67 -19.08 8.37
C GLU A 63 -8.46 -17.59 8.07
N ASN A 64 -8.69 -16.72 9.06
CA ASN A 64 -8.40 -15.30 8.94
C ASN A 64 -6.90 -15.03 8.70
N PHE A 65 -6.01 -15.80 9.32
CA PHE A 65 -4.57 -15.68 9.06
C PHE A 65 -4.22 -16.03 7.62
N LYS A 66 -4.74 -17.14 7.09
CA LYS A 66 -4.53 -17.53 5.69
C LYS A 66 -5.04 -16.46 4.72
N LEU A 67 -6.27 -15.98 4.92
CA LEU A 67 -6.85 -14.93 4.08
C LEU A 67 -6.03 -13.62 4.14
N LYS A 68 -5.49 -13.28 5.31
CA LYS A 68 -4.59 -12.12 5.45
C LYS A 68 -3.27 -12.32 4.70
N GLU A 69 -2.69 -13.52 4.76
CA GLU A 69 -1.48 -13.88 4.05
C GLU A 69 -1.67 -13.85 2.52
N GLU A 70 -2.74 -14.46 2.02
CA GLU A 70 -3.10 -14.46 0.60
C GLU A 70 -3.35 -13.04 0.09
N ASN A 71 -4.13 -12.24 0.84
CA ASN A 71 -4.39 -10.84 0.50
C ASN A 71 -3.10 -9.99 0.55
N GLY A 72 -2.22 -10.25 1.51
CA GLY A 72 -0.90 -9.62 1.59
C GLY A 72 -0.05 -9.94 0.37
N THR A 73 0.00 -11.21 -0.02
CA THR A 73 0.72 -11.70 -1.20
C THR A 73 0.18 -11.06 -2.48
N ALA A 74 -1.14 -11.07 -2.66
CA ALA A 74 -1.79 -10.45 -3.81
C ALA A 74 -1.50 -8.95 -3.90
N LYS A 75 -1.57 -8.22 -2.78
CA LYS A 75 -1.22 -6.80 -2.73
C LYS A 75 0.24 -6.55 -3.08
N SER A 76 1.15 -7.34 -2.53
CA SER A 76 2.59 -7.23 -2.81
C SER A 76 2.87 -7.40 -4.30
N LEU A 77 2.29 -8.44 -4.93
CA LEU A 77 2.41 -8.68 -6.36
C LEU A 77 1.85 -7.52 -7.20
N LEU A 78 0.69 -6.97 -6.82
CA LEU A 78 0.11 -5.83 -7.54
C LEU A 78 0.99 -4.59 -7.44
N ILE A 79 1.51 -4.28 -6.26
CA ILE A 79 2.38 -3.10 -6.05
C ILE A 79 3.67 -3.23 -6.85
N SER A 80 4.28 -4.42 -6.90
CA SER A 80 5.53 -4.63 -7.62
C SER A 80 5.37 -4.67 -9.14
N ASN A 81 4.25 -5.19 -9.66
CA ASN A 81 4.07 -5.41 -11.10
C ASN A 81 3.30 -4.29 -11.81
N LEU A 82 2.32 -3.64 -11.17
CA LEU A 82 1.48 -2.64 -11.85
C LEU A 82 2.28 -1.48 -12.48
N PRO A 83 3.31 -0.91 -11.84
CA PRO A 83 4.09 0.17 -12.43
C PRO A 83 4.82 -0.22 -13.72
N GLU A 84 5.24 -1.48 -13.86
CA GLU A 84 5.90 -1.96 -15.08
C GLU A 84 4.97 -1.90 -16.29
N TYR A 85 3.69 -2.27 -16.11
CA TYR A 85 2.72 -2.33 -17.20
C TYR A 85 1.97 -1.02 -17.43
N PHE A 86 1.81 -0.21 -16.38
CA PHE A 86 0.87 0.91 -16.36
C PHE A 86 1.48 2.22 -15.81
N GLY A 87 2.75 2.20 -15.39
CA GLY A 87 3.41 3.34 -14.74
C GLY A 87 3.40 4.60 -15.59
N ASP A 88 3.93 4.53 -16.82
CA ASP A 88 3.96 5.68 -17.75
C ASP A 88 2.56 6.18 -18.09
N GLU A 89 1.63 5.24 -18.26
CA GLU A 89 0.29 5.54 -18.77
C GLU A 89 -0.61 6.23 -17.74
N PHE A 90 -0.38 5.96 -16.46
CA PHE A 90 -1.15 6.54 -15.35
C PHE A 90 -0.30 7.43 -14.43
N GLY A 91 0.98 7.64 -14.75
CA GLY A 91 1.94 8.39 -13.94
C GLY A 91 2.11 7.80 -12.55
N ILE A 92 2.24 6.46 -12.47
CA ILE A 92 2.32 5.71 -11.22
C ILE A 92 3.71 5.11 -11.05
N GLU A 93 4.27 5.29 -9.86
CA GLU A 93 5.54 4.71 -9.44
C GLU A 93 5.41 3.99 -8.09
N ILE A 94 6.44 3.25 -7.71
CA ILE A 94 6.58 2.71 -6.36
C ILE A 94 7.27 3.77 -5.50
N LYS A 95 6.61 4.19 -4.42
CA LYS A 95 7.23 5.00 -3.36
C LYS A 95 7.35 4.16 -2.09
N LEU A 96 8.51 4.20 -1.45
CA LEU A 96 8.70 3.70 -0.09
C LEU A 96 8.27 4.78 0.90
N ILE A 97 7.13 4.58 1.55
CA ILE A 97 6.58 5.51 2.55
C ILE A 97 7.29 5.24 3.88
N GLY A 98 7.95 6.25 4.44
CA GLY A 98 8.78 6.12 5.63
C GLY A 98 10.27 5.91 5.37
N GLU A 99 10.70 5.90 4.09
CA GLU A 99 12.11 5.93 3.72
C GLU A 99 12.61 7.38 3.74
N ILE A 100 13.78 7.60 4.33
CA ILE A 100 14.42 8.91 4.37
C ILE A 100 14.93 9.27 2.97
N ASP A 101 14.55 10.45 2.47
CA ASP A 101 15.16 11.01 1.27
C ASP A 101 16.65 11.30 1.52
N ILE A 102 17.51 10.63 0.73
CA ILE A 102 18.97 10.75 0.82
C ILE A 102 19.49 12.06 0.18
N ALA A 103 18.74 12.69 -0.72
CA ALA A 103 19.21 13.84 -1.48
C ALA A 103 19.67 15.02 -0.59
N PRO A 104 18.98 15.38 0.51
CA PRO A 104 19.47 16.33 1.49
C PRO A 104 20.81 15.95 2.13
N PHE A 105 21.06 14.67 2.41
CA PHE A 105 22.33 14.20 2.97
C PHE A 105 23.45 14.40 1.95
N ILE A 106 23.26 13.95 0.70
CA ILE A 106 24.23 14.13 -0.39
C ILE A 106 24.56 15.62 -0.53
N SER A 107 23.54 16.49 -0.58
CA SER A 107 23.74 17.94 -0.71
C SER A 107 24.62 18.53 0.39
N ILE A 108 24.43 18.10 1.65
CA ILE A 108 25.24 18.58 2.78
C ILE A 108 26.69 18.13 2.66
N PHE A 109 26.93 16.87 2.31
CA PHE A 109 28.30 16.35 2.15
C PHE A 109 29.02 16.96 0.94
N THR A 110 28.32 17.14 -0.18
CA THR A 110 28.87 17.82 -1.36
C THR A 110 29.19 19.29 -1.08
N ARG A 111 28.35 20.03 -0.33
CA ARG A 111 28.65 21.43 0.05
C ARG A 111 29.82 21.55 1.02
N ARG A 112 30.00 20.54 1.88
CA ARG A 112 31.13 20.46 2.82
C ARG A 112 32.40 19.90 2.18
N GLN A 113 32.43 19.77 0.85
CA GLN A 113 33.58 19.30 0.11
C GLN A 113 34.80 20.15 0.48
N SER A 114 35.66 19.54 1.30
CA SER A 114 37.04 19.96 1.40
C SER A 114 37.78 19.36 0.21
N ALA A 115 38.79 20.06 -0.31
CA ALA A 115 39.63 19.62 -1.44
C ALA A 115 40.33 18.24 -1.24
N LYS A 116 40.08 17.55 -0.13
CA LYS A 116 40.71 16.28 0.28
C LYS A 116 39.90 15.02 -0.04
N LEU A 117 38.63 15.12 -0.41
CA LEU A 117 37.76 13.94 -0.55
C LEU A 117 37.10 13.84 -1.93
N SER A 118 37.11 12.63 -2.49
CA SER A 118 36.45 12.32 -3.77
C SER A 118 34.92 12.37 -3.64
N ASN A 119 34.24 12.54 -4.78
CA ASN A 119 32.76 12.51 -4.83
C ASN A 119 32.19 11.19 -4.33
N GLU A 120 32.85 10.06 -4.63
CA GLU A 120 32.45 8.73 -4.16
C GLU A 120 32.48 8.64 -2.64
N SER A 121 33.55 9.12 -1.99
CA SER A 121 33.64 9.14 -0.52
C SER A 121 32.53 9.97 0.13
N MET A 122 32.06 11.03 -0.53
CA MET A 122 30.95 11.86 -0.04
C MET A 122 29.61 11.15 -0.11
N ILE A 123 29.34 10.47 -1.23
CA ILE A 123 28.12 9.69 -1.40
C ILE A 123 28.09 8.57 -0.36
N THR A 124 29.20 7.85 -0.16
CA THR A 124 29.28 6.80 0.86
C THR A 124 28.96 7.34 2.25
N LYS A 125 29.55 8.46 2.67
CA LYS A 125 29.23 9.08 3.98
C LYS A 125 27.77 9.53 4.09
N ALA A 126 27.22 10.09 3.02
CA ALA A 126 25.81 10.47 2.98
C ALA A 126 24.90 9.25 3.18
N THR A 127 25.18 8.17 2.46
CA THR A 127 24.46 6.89 2.57
C THR A 127 24.59 6.29 3.96
N GLU A 128 25.81 6.17 4.52
CA GLU A 128 26.03 5.67 5.88
C GLU A 128 25.25 6.47 6.92
N THR A 129 25.25 7.79 6.80
CA THR A 129 24.53 8.67 7.72
C THR A 129 23.01 8.53 7.55
N CYS A 130 22.52 8.46 6.32
CA CYS A 130 21.11 8.26 6.01
C CYS A 130 20.61 6.91 6.57
N THR A 131 21.35 5.84 6.33
CA THR A 131 21.06 4.49 6.85
C THR A 131 21.07 4.47 8.38
N HIS A 132 22.03 5.13 9.03
CA HIS A 132 22.04 5.24 10.49
C HIS A 132 20.75 5.88 11.03
N TRP A 133 20.27 6.95 10.41
CA TRP A 133 18.99 7.56 10.78
C TRP A 133 17.80 6.68 10.43
N GLN A 134 17.86 5.95 9.31
CA GLN A 134 16.79 5.03 8.91
C GLN A 134 16.63 3.90 9.92
N GLU A 135 17.72 3.35 10.44
CA GLU A 135 17.70 2.36 11.53
C GLU A 135 17.21 2.99 12.84
N LYS A 136 17.63 4.22 13.13
CA LYS A 136 17.18 4.93 14.31
C LYS A 136 15.67 5.17 14.32
N ILE A 137 15.06 5.60 13.21
CA ILE A 137 13.60 5.80 13.14
C ILE A 137 12.81 4.49 13.18
N LYS A 138 13.43 3.34 12.89
CA LYS A 138 12.83 2.00 13.05
C LYS A 138 12.84 1.53 14.51
N ASP A 139 13.78 2.02 15.31
CA ASP A 139 13.94 1.61 16.70
C ASP A 139 12.75 2.05 17.57
N SER A 140 12.01 1.08 18.09
CA SER A 140 10.88 1.28 19.00
C SER A 140 11.28 1.98 20.31
N ALA A 141 12.53 1.87 20.75
CA ALA A 141 13.03 2.55 21.95
C ALA A 141 13.11 4.07 21.78
N TRP A 142 13.23 4.57 20.54
CA TRP A 142 13.21 5.99 20.23
C TRP A 142 11.89 6.39 19.56
N SER A 143 11.02 7.03 20.32
CA SER A 143 9.68 7.46 19.88
C SER A 143 9.52 8.96 20.06
N PRO A 144 10.05 9.79 19.13
CA PRO A 144 10.09 11.25 19.25
C PRO A 144 8.74 11.88 18.89
N PHE A 145 7.66 11.43 19.53
CA PHE A 145 6.31 11.89 19.26
C PHE A 145 5.69 12.53 20.50
N LYS A 146 4.84 13.53 20.27
CA LYS A 146 3.99 14.14 21.29
C LYS A 146 2.54 14.06 20.88
N LYS A 147 1.67 13.93 21.88
CA LYS A 147 0.22 13.97 21.70
C LYS A 147 -0.25 15.41 21.64
N VAL A 148 -1.04 15.72 20.61
CA VAL A 148 -1.71 17.00 20.43
C VAL A 148 -3.18 16.75 20.14
N THR A 149 -4.04 17.65 20.58
CA THR A 149 -5.47 17.60 20.24
C THR A 149 -5.74 18.57 19.11
N ILE A 150 -6.21 18.05 17.97
CA ILE A 150 -6.60 18.84 16.80
C ILE A 150 -8.05 18.49 16.50
N ASP A 151 -8.94 19.47 16.53
CA ASP A 151 -10.39 19.30 16.32
C ASP A 151 -11.03 18.25 17.24
N GLY A 152 -10.59 18.19 18.51
CA GLY A 152 -11.07 17.20 19.49
C GLY A 152 -10.52 15.79 19.31
N ILE A 153 -9.67 15.55 18.29
CA ILE A 153 -9.04 14.26 18.02
C ILE A 153 -7.59 14.31 18.52
N SER A 154 -7.25 13.39 19.43
CA SER A 154 -5.87 13.18 19.87
C SER A 154 -5.05 12.56 18.73
N LYS A 155 -4.00 13.26 18.30
CA LYS A 155 -3.05 12.83 17.26
C LYS A 155 -1.64 12.86 17.81
N GLU A 156 -0.80 11.95 17.34
CA GLU A 156 0.64 11.97 17.61
C GLU A 156 1.37 12.64 16.46
N ILE A 157 2.15 13.68 16.79
CA ILE A 157 3.00 14.40 15.84
C ILE A 157 4.44 14.33 16.30
N VAL A 158 5.39 14.48 15.38
CA VAL A 158 6.82 14.52 15.73
C VAL A 158 7.09 15.69 16.66
N ASP A 159 7.82 15.45 17.73
CA ASP A 159 8.26 16.50 18.64
C ASP A 159 9.56 17.15 18.15
N ASP A 160 9.43 18.33 17.53
CA ASP A 160 10.57 19.15 17.11
C ASP A 160 11.53 19.52 18.27
N ASN A 161 11.11 19.30 19.52
CA ASN A 161 11.95 19.51 20.71
C ASN A 161 12.79 18.31 21.14
N ASP A 162 12.62 17.15 20.51
CA ASP A 162 13.42 15.95 20.77
C ASP A 162 14.92 16.24 20.68
N VAL A 163 15.67 15.66 21.62
CA VAL A 163 17.11 15.95 21.81
C VAL A 163 17.91 15.54 20.57
N GLU A 164 17.59 14.39 19.98
CA GLU A 164 18.30 13.83 18.84
C GLU A 164 17.93 14.58 17.55
N LEU A 165 16.66 14.92 17.36
CA LEU A 165 16.22 15.75 16.23
C LEU A 165 16.81 17.18 16.28
N LYS A 166 16.89 17.79 17.47
CA LYS A 166 17.57 19.08 17.66
C LYS A 166 19.04 18.99 17.31
N LYS A 167 19.72 17.93 17.76
CA LYS A 167 21.12 17.66 17.44
C LYS A 167 21.31 17.48 15.93
N LEU A 168 20.48 16.67 15.27
CA LEU A 168 20.48 16.49 13.82
C LEU A 168 20.35 17.82 13.08
N ARG A 169 19.38 18.65 13.46
CA ARG A 169 19.15 19.96 12.85
C ARG A 169 20.37 20.88 13.01
N LYS A 170 21.04 20.84 14.16
CA LYS A 170 22.26 21.63 14.42
C LYS A 170 23.45 21.12 13.61
N GLU A 171 23.63 19.81 13.52
CA GLU A 171 24.81 19.19 12.91
C GLU A 171 24.71 19.07 11.39
N MET A 172 23.52 18.86 10.85
CA MET A 172 23.29 18.57 9.42
C MET A 172 22.39 19.59 8.73
N GLY A 173 21.76 20.50 9.48
CA GLY A 173 20.91 21.55 8.94
C GLY A 173 19.45 21.15 8.79
N PHE A 174 18.65 22.12 8.34
CA PHE A 174 17.20 22.01 8.31
C PHE A 174 16.67 21.00 7.26
N SER A 175 17.31 20.89 6.10
CA SER A 175 16.86 19.99 5.02
C SER A 175 16.93 18.52 5.42
N VAL A 176 18.03 18.12 6.08
CA VAL A 176 18.21 16.76 6.60
C VAL A 176 17.23 16.47 7.74
N PHE A 177 17.07 17.42 8.67
CA PHE A 177 16.06 17.31 9.73
C PHE A 177 14.65 17.10 9.15
N MET A 178 14.28 17.86 8.12
CA MET A 178 12.95 17.73 7.48
C MET A 178 12.77 16.37 6.80
N ALA A 179 13.80 15.83 6.14
CA ALA A 179 13.72 14.50 5.52
C ALA A 179 13.45 13.41 6.57
N VAL A 180 14.17 13.45 7.70
CA VAL A 180 13.96 12.51 8.82
C VAL A 180 12.58 12.69 9.45
N LYS A 181 12.13 13.94 9.64
CA LYS A 181 10.80 14.24 10.19
C LYS A 181 9.68 13.71 9.29
N ILE A 182 9.77 13.93 7.98
CA ILE A 182 8.78 13.42 7.02
C ILE A 182 8.72 11.88 7.08
N ALA A 183 9.87 11.21 7.10
CA ALA A 183 9.92 9.76 7.21
C ALA A 183 9.28 9.25 8.52
N LEU A 184 9.53 9.91 9.66
CA LEU A 184 8.88 9.60 10.94
C LEU A 184 7.35 9.77 10.89
N GLU A 185 6.87 10.87 10.30
CA GLU A 185 5.43 11.12 10.14
C GLU A 185 4.78 10.09 9.22
N GLU A 186 5.44 9.74 8.12
CA GLU A 186 5.00 8.70 7.18
C GLU A 186 4.94 7.32 7.86
N ILE A 187 5.96 6.92 8.62
CA ILE A 187 5.96 5.67 9.40
C ILE A 187 4.81 5.65 10.40
N ASN A 188 4.65 6.71 11.20
CA ASN A 188 3.61 6.75 12.24
C ASN A 188 2.19 6.66 11.64
N LYS A 189 2.00 7.25 10.45
CA LYS A 189 0.72 7.22 9.75
C LYS A 189 0.42 5.88 9.08
N HIS A 190 1.44 5.22 8.51
CA HIS A 190 1.22 4.09 7.60
C HIS A 190 1.64 2.74 8.17
N ASN A 191 2.60 2.69 9.09
CA ASN A 191 3.09 1.47 9.72
C ASN A 191 3.60 1.73 11.16
N PRO A 192 2.76 2.25 12.08
CA PRO A 192 3.21 2.65 13.42
C PRO A 192 3.76 1.48 14.24
N SER A 193 3.17 0.28 14.11
CA SER A 193 3.63 -0.90 14.84
C SER A 193 4.87 -1.54 14.24
N GLY A 194 4.96 -1.62 12.91
CA GLY A 194 6.09 -2.26 12.24
C GLY A 194 7.32 -1.35 12.16
N ARG A 195 7.12 -0.03 12.09
CA ARG A 195 8.16 1.00 11.99
C ARG A 195 9.14 0.87 10.83
N TYR A 196 8.84 0.07 9.81
CA TYR A 196 9.64 -0.04 8.59
C TYR A 196 8.95 0.65 7.39
N PRO A 197 9.73 1.15 6.41
CA PRO A 197 9.19 1.71 5.18
C PRO A 197 8.29 0.73 4.43
N VAL A 198 7.15 1.20 3.93
CA VAL A 198 6.20 0.37 3.19
C VAL A 198 6.09 0.83 1.74
N ALA A 199 6.21 -0.13 0.82
CA ALA A 199 6.02 0.14 -0.61
C ALA A 199 4.54 0.46 -0.89
N LYS A 200 4.32 1.57 -1.60
CA LYS A 200 3.00 2.00 -2.05
C LYS A 200 3.04 2.45 -3.49
N LEU A 201 1.91 2.29 -4.18
CA LEU A 201 1.70 2.91 -5.49
C LEU A 201 1.50 4.41 -5.28
N TRP A 202 2.15 5.22 -6.10
CA TRP A 202 2.20 6.67 -5.93
C TRP A 202 1.93 7.38 -7.25
N HIS A 203 0.98 8.32 -7.24
CA HIS A 203 0.78 9.23 -8.37
C HIS A 203 1.80 10.35 -8.31
N VAL A 204 2.76 10.33 -9.24
CA VAL A 204 3.88 11.28 -9.28
C VAL A 204 3.38 12.72 -9.44
N LYS A 205 2.42 12.94 -10.37
CA LYS A 205 1.90 14.28 -10.67
C LYS A 205 1.03 14.86 -9.56
N GLU A 206 0.26 14.01 -8.89
CA GLU A 206 -0.68 14.43 -7.84
C GLU A 206 -0.05 14.38 -6.44
N ASN A 207 1.19 13.87 -6.33
CA ASN A 207 1.93 13.69 -5.10
C ASN A 207 1.11 13.04 -3.98
N ARG A 208 0.42 11.93 -4.32
CA ARG A 208 -0.42 11.17 -3.39
C ARG A 208 -0.35 9.68 -3.66
N GLU A 209 -0.79 8.90 -2.68
CA GLU A 209 -0.99 7.46 -2.83
C GLU A 209 -2.01 7.18 -3.94
N ALA A 210 -1.63 6.28 -4.86
CA ALA A 210 -2.50 5.75 -5.89
C ALA A 210 -3.29 4.58 -5.33
N LYS A 211 -4.61 4.67 -5.38
CA LYS A 211 -5.50 3.63 -4.86
C LYS A 211 -5.69 2.54 -5.90
N LEU A 212 -5.63 1.27 -5.47
CA LEU A 212 -5.76 0.13 -6.38
C LEU A 212 -7.08 0.13 -7.18
N ASP A 213 -8.17 0.61 -6.59
CA ASP A 213 -9.48 0.70 -7.25
C ASP A 213 -9.48 1.68 -8.43
N GLU A 214 -8.82 2.83 -8.30
CA GLU A 214 -8.71 3.82 -9.38
C GLU A 214 -7.90 3.27 -10.56
N ILE A 215 -6.81 2.55 -10.27
CA ILE A 215 -5.95 1.91 -11.27
C ILE A 215 -6.73 0.80 -11.98
N MET A 216 -7.41 -0.08 -11.22
CA MET A 216 -8.22 -1.17 -11.79
C MET A 216 -9.34 -0.65 -12.69
N GLN A 217 -10.06 0.40 -12.27
CA GLN A 217 -11.07 1.02 -13.11
C GLN A 217 -10.47 1.61 -14.38
N GLY A 218 -9.29 2.23 -14.29
CA GLY A 218 -8.53 2.73 -15.44
C GLY A 218 -8.21 1.61 -16.45
N MET A 219 -7.69 0.49 -15.96
CA MET A 219 -7.37 -0.69 -16.79
C MET A 219 -8.62 -1.27 -17.49
N LEU A 220 -9.73 -1.42 -16.77
CA LEU A 220 -10.99 -1.96 -17.30
C LEU A 220 -11.61 -1.05 -18.39
N LYS A 221 -11.58 0.26 -18.19
CA LYS A 221 -12.09 1.23 -19.18
C LYS A 221 -11.30 1.20 -20.50
N LYS A 222 -10.00 0.89 -20.46
CA LYS A 222 -9.16 0.82 -21.66
C LYS A 222 -9.33 -0.48 -22.43
N THR A 223 -9.37 -1.61 -21.73
CA THR A 223 -9.61 -2.93 -22.35
C THR A 223 -10.98 -3.03 -23.01
N THR A 224 -11.99 -2.29 -22.53
CA THR A 224 -13.30 -2.17 -23.18
C THR A 224 -13.29 -1.25 -24.40
N ARG A 225 -12.53 -0.13 -24.38
CA ARG A 225 -12.36 0.75 -25.57
C ARG A 225 -11.60 0.08 -26.71
N LYS A 226 -10.50 -0.63 -26.44
CA LYS A 226 -9.74 -1.36 -27.49
C LYS A 226 -10.58 -2.44 -28.20
N ARG A 227 -11.57 -3.02 -27.51
CA ARG A 227 -12.49 -4.01 -28.11
C ARG A 227 -13.53 -3.39 -29.03
N LYS A 228 -13.97 -2.16 -28.77
CA LYS A 228 -14.90 -1.44 -29.66
C LYS A 228 -14.21 -0.92 -30.93
N ALA A 229 -12.97 -0.45 -30.82
CA ALA A 229 -12.22 0.08 -31.96
C ALA A 229 -11.74 -1.00 -32.96
N GLY A 230 -11.62 -2.26 -32.53
CA GLY A 230 -11.25 -3.38 -33.41
C GLY A 230 -12.42 -4.04 -34.15
N ASP A 231 -13.66 -3.65 -33.83
CA ASP A 231 -14.88 -4.19 -34.45
C ASP A 231 -15.44 -3.28 -35.56
N ASP A 232 -15.01 -2.01 -35.60
CA ASP A 232 -15.44 -1.01 -36.59
C ASP A 232 -14.52 -0.91 -37.83
N SER A 233 -13.47 -1.74 -37.93
CA SER A 233 -12.53 -1.69 -39.07
C SER A 233 -12.80 -2.71 -40.19
N THR A 234 -13.93 -3.43 -40.18
CA THR A 234 -14.34 -4.28 -41.30
C THR A 234 -15.52 -3.68 -42.06
N GLY A 235 -15.20 -3.01 -43.16
CA GLY A 235 -16.09 -2.96 -44.32
C GLY A 235 -16.64 -1.59 -44.69
N GLN A 236 -15.83 -0.79 -45.39
CA GLN A 236 -16.33 0.07 -46.47
C GLN A 236 -15.29 0.14 -47.58
N ARG A 237 -15.40 -0.79 -48.53
CA ARG A 237 -14.81 -0.63 -49.87
C ARG A 237 -15.78 0.28 -50.65
N PRO A 238 -15.36 1.44 -51.16
CA PRO A 238 -16.27 2.30 -51.90
C PRO A 238 -16.60 1.64 -53.25
N PRO A 239 -17.87 1.65 -53.71
CA PRO A 239 -18.20 1.24 -55.05
C PRO A 239 -17.93 2.38 -56.04
N HIS A 240 -17.82 1.99 -57.32
CA HIS A 240 -18.02 2.76 -58.56
C HIS A 240 -16.75 2.97 -59.41
N THR A 241 -16.59 2.13 -60.44
CA THR A 241 -17.00 2.33 -61.86
C THR A 241 -16.24 3.43 -62.57
N LYS A 242 -15.40 3.01 -63.53
CA LYS A 242 -15.68 3.12 -64.96
C LYS A 242 -15.16 1.88 -65.67
#